data_AF-A0A7X4E0S0-F1
#
_entry.id   AF-A0A7X4E0S0-F1
#
_cell.length_a   1.000
_cell.length_b   1.000
_cell.length_c   1.000
_cell.angle_alpha   90.00
_cell.angle_beta   90.00
_cell.angle_gamma   90.00
#
_symmetry.space_group_name_H-M   'P 1'
#
loop_
_entity.id
_entity.type
_entity.pdbx_description
1 polymer ?
#
loop_
_entity_poly.entity_id
_entity_poly.type
_entity_poly.pdbx_seq_one_letter_code
_entity_poly.pdbx_strand_id
1 'polypeptide(L)'
;MPTHWAIDLGTSNTTICEDRSGRPHVVNLPDLAKLEPVTQTPVMPSCVCVMDTSAEQVLIGQEAVTYNWDGRATGFARGFKRHLGMESGRAMARVGGRTFTAQDIAALFLREVIGALEARFGDEVTDVTIATPSGFYETYRAELQAIVRALKR
;
A
#
# COMPACT_ATOMS: atom_id res chain seq x y z
N MET A 1 -14.66 20.93 -2.00
CA MET A 1 -14.89 20.28 -0.69
C MET A 1 -13.74 19.32 -0.46
N PRO A 2 -13.27 19.12 0.78
CA PRO A 2 -12.20 18.17 1.04
C PRO A 2 -12.65 16.76 0.65
N THR A 3 -11.78 16.00 0.01
CA THR A 3 -11.97 14.58 -0.27
C THR A 3 -11.51 13.79 0.94
N HIS A 4 -12.34 12.88 1.44
CA HIS A 4 -11.94 11.93 2.47
C HIS A 4 -11.53 10.62 1.80
N TRP A 5 -10.32 10.16 2.09
CA TRP A 5 -9.81 8.90 1.54
C TRP A 5 -9.96 7.78 2.54
N ALA A 6 -10.33 6.59 2.07
CA ALA A 6 -10.32 5.38 2.88
C ALA A 6 -9.54 4.27 2.18
N ILE A 7 -8.66 3.59 2.93
CA ILE A 7 -7.86 2.47 2.45
C ILE A 7 -8.23 1.25 3.27
N ASP A 8 -8.84 0.26 2.62
CA ASP A 8 -8.90 -1.09 3.14
C ASP A 8 -7.59 -1.81 2.81
N LEU A 9 -6.60 -1.65 3.69
CA LEU A 9 -5.30 -2.29 3.55
C LEU A 9 -5.42 -3.75 3.98
N GLY A 10 -5.71 -4.64 3.03
CA GLY A 10 -5.82 -6.08 3.24
C GLY A 10 -4.49 -6.84 3.03
N THR A 11 -4.43 -8.10 3.46
CA THR A 11 -3.21 -8.91 3.39
C THR A 11 -2.83 -9.27 1.95
N SER A 12 -3.84 -9.53 1.12
CA SER A 12 -3.68 -9.96 -0.27
C SER A 12 -4.04 -8.87 -1.26
N ASN A 13 -5.11 -8.13 -0.97
CA ASN A 13 -5.60 -7.05 -1.82
C ASN A 13 -5.89 -5.82 -0.96
N THR A 14 -5.80 -4.66 -1.58
CA THR A 14 -6.12 -3.35 -1.05
C THR A 14 -7.18 -2.70 -1.94
N THR A 15 -8.14 -2.05 -1.30
CA THR A 15 -9.17 -1.27 -1.99
C THR A 15 -9.13 0.16 -1.46
N ILE A 16 -9.33 1.13 -2.35
CA ILE A 16 -9.34 2.55 -2.00
C ILE A 16 -10.71 3.13 -2.32
N CYS A 17 -11.21 3.98 -1.44
CA CYS A 17 -12.46 4.71 -1.61
C CYS A 17 -12.20 6.21 -1.43
N GLU A 18 -12.85 7.03 -2.26
CA GLU A 18 -12.98 8.46 -2.02
C GLU A 18 -14.41 8.77 -1.57
N ASP A 19 -14.58 9.70 -0.64
CA ASP A 19 -15.86 10.30 -0.32
C ASP A 19 -15.83 11.80 -0.59
N ARG A 20 -16.67 12.23 -1.54
CA ARG A 20 -16.96 13.63 -1.82
C ARG A 20 -18.41 13.92 -1.43
N SER A 21 -18.58 14.53 -0.26
CA SER A 21 -19.88 15.00 0.24
C SER A 21 -20.89 13.88 0.56
N GLY A 22 -20.44 12.80 1.18
CA GLY A 22 -21.28 11.65 1.59
C GLY A 22 -21.61 10.70 0.44
N ARG A 23 -20.81 10.72 -0.63
CA ARG A 23 -20.96 9.87 -1.82
C ARG A 23 -19.68 9.05 -1.98
N PRO A 24 -19.55 7.94 -1.23
CA PRO A 24 -18.37 7.09 -1.33
C PRO A 24 -18.31 6.36 -2.68
N HIS A 25 -17.15 6.37 -3.30
CA HIS A 25 -16.87 5.68 -4.56
C HIS A 25 -15.53 4.94 -4.50
N VAL A 26 -15.52 3.67 -4.92
CA VAL A 26 -14.28 2.90 -5.05
C VAL A 26 -13.46 3.50 -6.19
N VAL A 27 -12.19 3.77 -5.91
CA VAL A 27 -11.25 4.39 -6.83
C VAL A 27 -10.60 3.30 -7.68
N ASN A 28 -10.59 3.53 -9.00
CA ASN A 28 -9.83 2.71 -9.92
C ASN A 28 -8.49 3.39 -10.27
N LEU A 29 -7.39 2.74 -9.92
CA LEU A 29 -6.03 3.10 -10.34
C LEU A 29 -5.59 2.04 -11.37
N PRO A 30 -5.84 2.23 -12.67
CA PRO A 30 -5.82 1.14 -13.66
C PRO A 30 -4.45 0.47 -13.84
N ASP A 31 -3.35 1.18 -13.57
CA ASP A 31 -2.00 0.61 -13.66
C ASP A 31 -1.68 -0.26 -12.43
N LEU A 32 -2.26 0.08 -11.28
CA LEU A 32 -1.96 -0.55 -9.99
C LEU A 32 -3.00 -1.60 -9.59
N ALA A 33 -4.23 -1.48 -10.10
CA ALA A 33 -5.36 -2.33 -9.75
C ALA A 33 -5.79 -3.20 -10.92
N LYS A 34 -6.45 -4.31 -10.59
CA LYS A 34 -7.20 -5.14 -11.54
C LYS A 34 -8.67 -5.12 -11.17
N LEU A 35 -9.55 -5.32 -12.14
CA LEU A 35 -10.97 -5.50 -11.87
C LEU A 35 -11.22 -6.94 -11.41
N GLU A 36 -11.87 -7.09 -10.26
CA GLU A 36 -12.36 -8.39 -9.82
C GLU A 36 -13.43 -8.89 -10.82
N PRO A 37 -13.33 -10.13 -11.35
CA PRO A 37 -14.17 -10.57 -12.46
C PRO A 37 -15.68 -10.46 -12.25
N VAL A 38 -16.17 -10.72 -11.05
CA VAL A 38 -17.62 -10.82 -10.77
C VAL A 38 -18.23 -9.44 -10.52
N THR A 39 -17.65 -8.69 -9.60
CA THR A 39 -18.16 -7.41 -9.14
C THR A 39 -17.65 -6.23 -9.96
N GLN A 40 -16.63 -6.44 -10.79
CA GLN A 40 -15.89 -5.39 -11.48
C GLN A 40 -15.28 -4.35 -10.52
N THR A 41 -15.09 -4.73 -9.25
CA THR A 41 -14.48 -3.85 -8.24
C THR A 41 -12.98 -3.74 -8.50
N PRO A 42 -12.43 -2.51 -8.60
CA PRO A 42 -10.98 -2.32 -8.62
C PRO A 42 -10.34 -2.83 -7.33
N VAL A 43 -9.40 -3.77 -7.46
CA VAL A 43 -8.63 -4.31 -6.35
C VAL A 43 -7.13 -4.28 -6.69
N MET A 44 -6.35 -3.69 -5.79
CA MET A 44 -4.91 -3.59 -5.91
C MET A 44 -4.24 -4.74 -5.14
N PRO A 45 -3.37 -5.56 -5.75
CA PRO A 45 -2.57 -6.52 -4.98
C PRO A 45 -1.75 -5.84 -3.86
N SER A 46 -1.78 -6.38 -2.65
CA SER A 46 -0.99 -5.87 -1.51
C SER A 46 0.45 -6.38 -1.59
N CYS A 47 1.20 -5.88 -2.57
CA CYS A 47 2.60 -6.21 -2.80
C CYS A 47 3.40 -4.99 -3.28
N VAL A 48 4.71 -5.12 -3.10
CA VAL A 48 5.71 -4.10 -3.42
C VAL A 48 6.86 -4.81 -4.14
N CYS A 49 7.46 -4.15 -5.12
CA CYS A 49 8.78 -4.51 -5.63
C CYS A 49 9.71 -3.30 -5.49
N VAL A 50 10.70 -3.40 -4.59
CA VAL A 50 11.74 -2.39 -4.44
C VAL A 50 12.77 -2.59 -5.53
N MET A 51 13.09 -1.52 -6.27
CA MET A 51 13.90 -1.63 -7.49
C MET A 51 15.36 -1.26 -7.27
N ASP A 52 15.64 -0.42 -6.27
CA ASP A 52 16.97 0.06 -5.95
C ASP A 52 17.27 0.03 -4.43
N THR A 53 18.52 0.32 -4.06
CA THR A 53 18.93 0.34 -2.65
C THR A 53 18.48 1.60 -1.89
N SER A 54 18.16 2.70 -2.56
CA SER A 54 17.64 3.92 -1.91
C SER A 54 16.14 3.79 -1.58
N ALA A 55 15.44 2.86 -2.22
CA ALA A 55 13.98 2.74 -2.28
C ALA A 55 13.32 3.99 -2.86
N GLU A 56 13.95 4.64 -3.84
CA GLU A 56 13.35 5.73 -4.60
C GLU A 56 12.45 5.18 -5.71
N GLN A 57 12.88 4.13 -6.40
CA GLN A 57 12.06 3.43 -7.38
C GLN A 57 11.38 2.21 -6.75
N VAL A 58 10.06 2.24 -6.73
CA VAL A 58 9.21 1.20 -6.14
C VAL A 58 8.01 0.96 -7.03
N LEU A 59 7.72 -0.31 -7.32
CA LEU A 59 6.47 -0.72 -7.95
C LEU A 59 5.53 -1.27 -6.90
N ILE A 60 4.22 -1.05 -7.05
CA ILE A 60 3.19 -1.62 -6.17
C ILE A 60 2.07 -2.26 -6.99
N GLY A 61 1.21 -3.03 -6.32
CA GLY A 61 -0.01 -3.52 -6.95
C GLY A 61 0.27 -4.41 -8.16
N GLN A 62 -0.52 -4.21 -9.21
CA GLN A 62 -0.44 -4.99 -10.44
C GLN A 62 0.89 -4.80 -11.17
N GLU A 63 1.51 -3.62 -11.13
CA GLU A 63 2.85 -3.41 -11.69
C GLU A 63 3.91 -4.27 -11.01
N ALA A 64 3.91 -4.35 -9.68
CA ALA A 64 4.82 -5.21 -8.93
C ALA A 64 4.62 -6.69 -9.26
N VAL A 65 3.37 -7.13 -9.42
CA VAL A 65 3.05 -8.49 -9.86
C VAL A 65 3.57 -8.76 -11.26
N THR A 66 3.34 -7.84 -12.20
CA THR A 66 3.78 -7.96 -13.60
C THR A 66 5.30 -7.97 -13.70
N TYR A 67 5.99 -7.13 -12.93
CA TYR A 67 7.45 -7.12 -12.91
C TYR A 67 8.02 -8.44 -12.39
N ASN A 68 7.44 -9.00 -11.32
CA ASN A 68 7.86 -10.27 -10.74
C ASN A 68 7.20 -11.50 -11.40
N TRP A 69 6.92 -11.44 -12.71
CA TRP A 69 6.20 -12.52 -13.42
C TRP A 69 6.88 -13.89 -13.32
N ASP A 70 8.22 -13.92 -13.25
CA ASP A 70 9.03 -15.14 -13.15
C ASP A 70 9.30 -15.56 -11.68
N GLY A 71 8.87 -14.75 -10.72
CA GLY A 71 9.03 -14.99 -9.28
C GLY A 71 10.45 -14.80 -8.75
N ARG A 72 11.38 -14.18 -9.50
CA ARG A 72 12.79 -14.08 -9.13
C ARG A 72 13.22 -12.72 -8.57
N ALA A 73 12.34 -11.71 -8.59
CA ALA A 73 12.68 -10.39 -8.09
C ALA A 73 12.92 -10.41 -6.57
N THR A 74 14.16 -10.18 -6.15
CA THR A 74 14.54 -10.21 -4.72
C THR A 74 13.98 -9.02 -3.94
N GLY A 75 13.64 -7.94 -4.63
CA GLY A 75 12.96 -6.76 -4.09
C GLY A 75 11.46 -6.95 -3.89
N PHE A 76 10.88 -8.07 -4.32
CA PHE A 76 9.43 -8.32 -4.26
C PHE A 76 9.00 -8.83 -2.88
N ALA A 77 7.99 -8.18 -2.30
CA ALA A 77 7.38 -8.56 -1.03
C ALA A 77 5.84 -8.55 -1.12
N ARG A 78 5.21 -9.50 -0.41
CA ARG A 78 3.75 -9.60 -0.24
C ARG A 78 3.42 -10.08 1.17
N GLY A 79 2.19 -9.84 1.64
CA GLY A 79 1.74 -10.30 2.96
C GLY A 79 2.35 -9.54 4.14
N PHE A 80 2.94 -8.37 3.89
CA PHE A 80 3.56 -7.51 4.91
C PHE A 80 2.55 -7.08 5.99
N LYS A 81 1.26 -6.93 5.68
CA LYS A 81 0.21 -6.61 6.67
C LYS A 81 0.20 -7.55 7.87
N ARG A 82 0.33 -8.87 7.63
CA ARG A 82 0.35 -9.88 8.72
C ARG A 82 1.54 -9.65 9.65
N HIS A 83 2.67 -9.30 9.07
CA HIS A 83 3.91 -9.09 9.80
C HIS A 83 3.96 -7.72 10.47
N LEU A 84 3.36 -6.70 9.88
CA LEU A 84 3.32 -5.35 10.45
C LEU A 84 2.74 -5.33 11.87
N GLY A 85 1.67 -6.08 12.14
CA GLY A 85 1.04 -6.13 13.47
C GLY A 85 1.71 -7.06 14.49
N MET A 86 2.63 -7.94 14.05
CA MET A 86 3.16 -9.05 14.86
C MET A 86 4.67 -9.04 15.02
N GLU A 87 5.37 -8.63 13.96
CA GLU A 87 6.82 -8.76 13.77
C GLU A 87 7.26 -7.72 12.72
N SER A 88 7.05 -6.43 13.00
CA SER A 88 7.24 -5.35 12.02
C SER A 88 8.67 -5.28 11.45
N GLY A 89 9.66 -5.67 12.26
CA GLY A 89 11.07 -5.79 11.85
C GLY A 89 11.41 -7.01 10.98
N ARG A 90 10.46 -7.88 10.65
CA ARG A 90 10.71 -9.08 9.84
C ARG A 90 11.23 -8.71 8.46
N ALA A 91 12.37 -9.26 8.04
CA ALA A 91 12.90 -9.11 6.70
C ALA A 91 11.95 -9.70 5.63
N MET A 92 11.61 -8.91 4.61
CA MET A 92 10.64 -9.26 3.56
C MET A 92 11.21 -9.19 2.15
N ALA A 93 12.14 -8.28 1.88
CA ALA A 93 12.80 -8.14 0.59
C ALA A 93 14.26 -7.74 0.74
N ARG A 94 15.05 -7.92 -0.33
CA ARG A 94 16.45 -7.50 -0.40
C ARG A 94 16.80 -6.97 -1.77
N VAL A 95 17.45 -5.81 -1.80
CA VAL A 95 18.03 -5.22 -3.01
C VAL A 95 19.49 -4.90 -2.74
N GLY A 96 20.40 -5.48 -3.52
CA GLY A 96 21.83 -5.45 -3.22
C GLY A 96 22.14 -5.97 -1.82
N GLY A 97 22.77 -5.15 -0.98
CA GLY A 97 23.07 -5.45 0.42
C GLY A 97 22.02 -4.97 1.44
N ARG A 98 20.97 -4.27 1.01
CA ARG A 98 19.97 -3.69 1.91
C ARG A 98 18.77 -4.63 2.06
N THR A 99 18.40 -4.88 3.32
CA THR A 99 17.19 -5.62 3.69
C THR A 99 16.06 -4.65 3.98
N PHE A 100 14.86 -4.97 3.51
CA PHE A 100 13.63 -4.24 3.79
C PHE A 100 12.71 -5.08 4.69
N THR A 101 12.27 -4.49 5.78
CA THR A 101 11.40 -5.10 6.79
C THR A 101 9.92 -4.99 6.43
N ALA A 102 9.03 -5.66 7.17
CA ALA A 102 7.60 -5.52 6.98
C ALA A 102 7.12 -4.07 7.20
N GLN A 103 7.75 -3.34 8.11
CA GLN A 103 7.53 -1.91 8.33
C GLN A 103 7.95 -1.08 7.11
N ASP A 104 9.16 -1.33 6.57
CA ASP A 104 9.65 -0.63 5.37
C ASP A 104 8.72 -0.88 4.17
N ILE A 105 8.34 -2.14 3.93
CA ILE A 105 7.46 -2.51 2.83
C ILE A 105 6.08 -1.86 2.98
N ALA A 106 5.53 -1.80 4.20
CA ALA A 106 4.26 -1.11 4.43
C ALA A 106 4.37 0.41 4.19
N ALA A 107 5.48 1.03 4.59
CA ALA A 107 5.74 2.45 4.37
C ALA A 107 5.88 2.79 2.88
N LEU A 108 6.65 2.00 2.14
CA LEU A 108 6.80 2.15 0.70
C LEU A 108 5.47 1.93 -0.03
N PHE A 109 4.70 0.92 0.36
CA PHE A 109 3.38 0.68 -0.22
C PHE A 109 2.45 1.88 -0.03
N LEU A 110 2.35 2.42 1.20
CA LEU A 110 1.50 3.58 1.48
C LEU A 110 2.00 4.86 0.81
N ARG A 111 3.32 5.05 0.69
CA ARG A 111 3.92 6.17 -0.05
C ARG A 111 3.47 6.16 -1.51
N GLU A 112 3.64 5.03 -2.19
CA GLU A 112 3.26 4.90 -3.61
C GLU A 112 1.75 4.99 -3.81
N VAL A 113 0.94 4.42 -2.90
CA VAL A 113 -0.52 4.58 -2.96
C VAL A 113 -0.92 6.05 -2.84
N ILE A 114 -0.40 6.77 -1.84
CA ILE A 114 -0.71 8.19 -1.65
C ILE A 114 -0.24 9.01 -2.86
N GLY A 115 0.99 8.80 -3.33
CA GLY A 115 1.51 9.48 -4.51
C GLY A 115 0.68 9.23 -5.77
N ALA A 116 0.19 7.99 -5.97
CA ALA A 116 -0.68 7.65 -7.09
C ALA A 116 -2.05 8.35 -7.00
N LEU A 117 -2.61 8.49 -5.79
CA LEU A 117 -3.84 9.27 -5.58
C LEU A 117 -3.62 10.75 -5.89
N GLU A 118 -2.55 11.35 -5.36
CA GLU A 118 -2.24 12.76 -5.60
C GLU A 118 -1.97 13.05 -7.07
N ALA A 119 -1.21 12.18 -7.76
CA ALA A 119 -0.95 12.31 -9.19
C ALA A 119 -2.25 12.16 -10.02
N ARG A 120 -3.15 11.25 -9.64
CA ARG A 120 -4.38 10.97 -10.39
C ARG A 120 -5.45 12.03 -10.22
N PHE A 121 -5.55 12.64 -9.04
CA PHE A 121 -6.62 13.56 -8.69
C PHE A 121 -6.16 15.03 -8.63
N GLY A 122 -4.86 15.29 -8.60
CA GLY A 122 -4.28 16.64 -8.65
C GLY A 122 -4.35 17.41 -7.33
N ASP A 123 -4.78 16.76 -6.25
CA ASP A 123 -4.95 17.34 -4.91
C ASP A 123 -4.08 16.57 -3.90
N GLU A 124 -3.56 17.26 -2.91
CA GLU A 124 -2.86 16.62 -1.79
C GLU A 124 -3.82 15.75 -0.96
N VAL A 125 -3.39 14.55 -0.59
CA VAL A 125 -4.11 13.69 0.34
C VAL A 125 -3.85 14.17 1.77
N THR A 126 -4.76 14.97 2.32
CA THR A 126 -4.62 15.53 3.68
C THR A 126 -5.35 14.73 4.76
N ASP A 127 -6.32 13.90 4.38
CA ASP A 127 -7.15 13.11 5.29
C ASP A 127 -7.31 11.68 4.76
N VAL A 128 -6.91 10.69 5.57
CA VAL A 128 -6.98 9.27 5.21
C VAL A 128 -7.39 8.41 6.40
N THR A 129 -8.36 7.53 6.16
CA THR A 129 -8.79 6.49 7.10
C THR A 129 -8.28 5.14 6.62
N ILE A 130 -7.61 4.38 7.50
CA ILE A 130 -7.09 3.04 7.14
C ILE A 130 -7.75 2.00 8.05
N ALA A 131 -8.30 0.94 7.45
CA ALA A 131 -8.89 -0.16 8.20
C ALA A 131 -7.85 -0.97 8.99
N THR A 132 -8.14 -1.25 10.26
CA THR A 132 -7.25 -1.98 11.18
C THR A 132 -7.88 -3.30 11.64
N PRO A 133 -7.11 -4.40 11.73
CA PRO A 133 -7.63 -5.67 12.23
C PRO A 133 -7.89 -5.60 13.73
N SER A 134 -9.01 -6.17 14.21
CA SER A 134 -9.36 -6.16 15.64
C SER A 134 -8.37 -6.96 16.50
N GLY A 135 -7.83 -8.08 15.98
CA GLY A 135 -6.93 -8.96 16.74
C GLY A 135 -5.54 -8.38 17.06
N PHE A 136 -5.10 -7.36 16.32
CA PHE A 136 -3.79 -6.70 16.52
C PHE A 136 -3.92 -5.18 16.49
N TYR A 137 -5.07 -4.67 16.96
CA TYR A 137 -5.49 -3.29 16.78
C TYR A 137 -4.41 -2.29 17.22
N GLU A 138 -3.97 -2.33 18.48
CA GLU A 138 -3.07 -1.28 19.00
C GLU A 138 -1.70 -1.26 18.32
N THR A 139 -1.04 -2.42 18.19
CA THR A 139 0.29 -2.50 17.57
C THR A 139 0.22 -2.10 16.10
N TYR A 140 -0.75 -2.64 15.36
CA TYR A 140 -0.92 -2.33 13.94
C TYR A 140 -1.30 -0.86 13.72
N ARG A 141 -2.16 -0.29 14.57
CA ARG A 141 -2.55 1.13 14.54
C ARG A 141 -1.34 2.02 14.83
N ALA A 142 -0.51 1.69 15.81
CA ALA A 142 0.69 2.46 16.14
C ALA A 142 1.68 2.49 14.96
N GLU A 143 1.91 1.35 14.32
CA GLU A 143 2.76 1.25 13.12
C GLU A 143 2.23 2.11 11.97
N LEU A 144 0.93 2.02 11.65
CA LEU A 144 0.32 2.86 10.61
C LEU A 144 0.43 4.36 10.94
N GLN A 145 0.17 4.74 12.19
CA GLN A 145 0.30 6.13 12.62
C GLN A 145 1.74 6.65 12.49
N ALA A 146 2.73 5.84 12.85
CA ALA A 146 4.13 6.19 12.69
C ALA A 146 4.49 6.38 11.21
N ILE A 147 4.09 5.45 10.35
CA ILE A 147 4.32 5.49 8.90
C ILE A 147 3.68 6.74 8.28
N VAL A 148 2.37 6.94 8.46
CA VAL A 148 1.65 8.05 7.82
C VAL A 148 2.19 9.40 8.30
N ARG A 149 2.54 9.54 9.59
CA ARG A 149 3.18 10.76 10.11
C ARG A 149 4.56 11.01 9.52
N ALA A 150 5.30 9.99 9.12
CA ALA A 150 6.59 10.16 8.47
C ALA A 150 6.44 10.59 7.00
N LEU A 151 5.38 10.13 6.32
CA LEU A 151 5.10 10.46 4.93
C LEU A 151 4.54 11.88 4.72
N LYS A 152 3.83 12.43 5.72
CA LYS A 152 3.16 13.74 5.66
C LYS A 152 3.84 14.81 6.52
N ARG A 153 5.16 14.69 6.67
CA ARG A 153 6.02 15.61 7.43
C ARG A 153 6.66 16.66 6.53
#